data_AF-A0A143ZIW8-F1
#
_entry.id   AF-A0A143ZIW8-F1
#
_cell.length_a   1.000
_cell.length_b   1.000
_cell.length_c   1.000
_cell.angle_alpha   90.00
_cell.angle_beta   90.00
_cell.angle_gamma   90.00
#
_symmetry.space_group_name_H-M   'P 1'
#
loop_
_entity.id
_entity.type
_entity.pdbx_description
1 polymer ?
#
loop_
_entity_poly.entity_id
_entity_poly.type
_entity_poly.pdbx_seq_one_letter_code
_entity_poly.pdbx_strand_id
1 'polypeptide(L)'
;MTGPLSDRDREKARLVRHRDIAMRCEGDAWLMEADSGGVTLITQRSSGESVAIARITLDALPDEIELLSAALDTVRFYGPLVLRAADTVLRLQGIERQKADDQRRRDPAQRAAILCGDVRFHRFLEMRSGLGPVPDKAAADTRLKSLLAISSKTELRDDADALARFRKLDSDYELWWRGARI
;
A
#
# COMPACT_ATOMS: atom_id res chain seq x y z
N MET A 1 8.36 -19.13 18.30
CA MET A 1 9.06 -19.57 17.08
C MET A 1 8.71 -18.61 15.96
N THR A 2 9.62 -17.72 15.60
CA THR A 2 9.46 -16.75 14.50
C THR A 2 9.83 -17.44 13.19
N GLY A 3 8.90 -17.53 12.25
CA GLY A 3 9.17 -18.06 10.90
C GLY A 3 10.20 -17.22 10.16
N PRO A 4 10.81 -17.74 9.08
CA PRO A 4 11.80 -17.00 8.31
C PRO A 4 11.20 -15.68 7.80
N LEU A 5 11.90 -14.58 8.07
CA LEU A 5 11.53 -13.24 7.60
C LEU A 5 11.39 -13.26 6.08
N SER A 6 10.31 -12.66 5.56
CA SER A 6 10.13 -12.51 4.12
C SER A 6 11.26 -11.67 3.53
N ASP A 7 11.54 -11.82 2.23
CA ASP A 7 12.53 -10.98 1.53
C ASP A 7 12.25 -9.49 1.72
N ARG A 8 10.97 -9.12 1.71
CA ARG A 8 10.50 -7.77 1.98
C ARG A 8 10.84 -7.28 3.38
N ASP A 9 10.73 -8.13 4.40
CA ASP A 9 11.08 -7.76 5.77
C ASP A 9 12.60 -7.57 5.93
N ARG A 10 13.40 -8.39 5.23
CA ARG A 10 14.86 -8.26 5.18
C ARG A 10 15.28 -6.96 4.49
N GLU A 11 14.68 -6.65 3.35
CA GLU A 11 14.91 -5.39 2.63
C GLU A 11 14.56 -4.18 3.49
N LYS A 12 13.39 -4.21 4.14
CA LYS A 12 12.95 -3.14 5.05
C LYS A 12 13.92 -2.94 6.21
N ALA A 13 14.36 -4.02 6.85
CA ALA A 13 15.33 -3.96 7.94
C ALA A 13 16.67 -3.37 7.47
N ARG A 14 17.12 -3.73 6.27
CA ARG A 14 18.36 -3.19 5.67
C ARG A 14 18.24 -1.68 5.39
N LEU A 15 17.12 -1.22 4.83
CA LEU A 15 16.86 0.20 4.59
C LEU A 15 16.83 1.00 5.90
N VAL A 16 16.15 0.49 6.93
CA VAL A 16 16.11 1.12 8.26
C VAL A 16 17.53 1.25 8.82
N ARG A 17 18.32 0.17 8.75
CA ARG A 17 19.71 0.20 9.23
C ARG A 17 20.56 1.25 8.51
N HIS A 18 20.50 1.34 7.18
CA HIS A 18 21.28 2.33 6.44
C HIS A 18 20.86 3.77 6.76
N ARG A 19 19.54 4.01 6.90
CA ARG A 19 19.02 5.31 7.32
C ARG A 19 19.51 5.68 8.73
N ASP A 20 19.42 4.75 9.67
CA ASP A 20 19.81 5.01 11.07
C ASP A 20 21.32 5.27 11.20
N ILE A 21 22.16 4.62 10.38
CA ILE A 21 23.58 4.93 10.27
C ILE A 21 23.78 6.35 9.71
N ALA A 22 23.12 6.70 8.61
CA ALA A 22 23.25 8.02 8.00
C ALA A 22 22.80 9.16 8.93
N MET A 23 21.74 8.94 9.73
CA MET A 23 21.30 9.89 10.77
C MET A 23 22.33 10.07 11.89
N ARG A 24 23.07 9.02 12.26
CA ARG A 24 24.14 9.16 13.28
C ARG A 24 25.32 9.97 12.79
N CYS A 25 25.52 10.03 11.48
CA CYS A 25 26.52 10.87 10.85
C CYS A 25 25.97 12.26 10.51
N GLU A 26 24.76 12.64 10.92
CA GLU A 26 24.15 13.92 10.53
C GLU A 26 25.03 15.11 10.92
N GLY A 27 25.23 16.04 9.96
CA GLY A 27 26.15 17.16 10.11
C GLY A 27 27.62 16.85 9.80
N ASP A 28 28.01 15.58 9.68
CA ASP A 28 29.35 15.21 9.25
C ASP A 28 29.52 15.40 7.73
N ALA A 29 30.72 15.79 7.32
CA ALA A 29 31.15 15.87 5.92
C ALA A 29 32.24 14.82 5.66
N TRP A 30 32.18 14.16 4.50
CA TRP A 30 33.23 13.25 4.04
C TRP A 30 34.07 13.97 2.98
N LEU A 31 35.38 13.96 3.19
CA LEU A 31 36.37 14.67 2.39
C LEU A 31 37.41 13.68 1.87
N MET A 32 38.05 14.02 0.77
CA MET A 32 39.16 13.26 0.21
C MET A 32 40.44 14.06 0.23
N GLU A 33 41.52 13.42 0.66
CA GLU A 33 42.88 13.89 0.45
C GLU A 33 43.64 12.88 -0.39
N ALA A 34 44.14 13.33 -1.55
CA ALA A 34 45.00 12.53 -2.40
C ALA A 34 46.47 12.84 -2.09
N ASP A 35 47.29 11.80 -1.98
CA ASP A 35 48.74 11.90 -1.85
C ASP A 35 49.44 10.87 -2.74
N SER A 36 50.77 10.78 -2.65
CA SER A 36 51.58 9.86 -3.46
C SER A 36 51.30 8.37 -3.24
N GLY A 37 50.59 8.01 -2.16
CA GLY A 37 50.23 6.64 -1.81
C GLY A 37 48.74 6.34 -1.93
N GLY A 38 47.95 7.18 -2.61
CA GLY A 38 46.52 6.94 -2.85
C GLY A 38 45.60 8.04 -2.28
N VAL A 39 44.37 7.66 -1.97
CA VAL A 39 43.33 8.59 -1.48
C VAL A 39 42.93 8.24 -0.05
N THR A 40 42.98 9.21 0.84
CA THR A 40 42.48 9.09 2.22
C THR A 40 41.08 9.66 2.29
N LEU A 41 40.14 8.86 2.80
CA LEU A 41 38.80 9.31 3.13
C LEU A 41 38.80 9.82 4.57
N ILE A 42 38.43 11.08 4.74
CA ILE A 42 38.41 11.79 6.02
C ILE A 42 36.96 12.13 6.36
N THR A 43 36.53 11.84 7.57
CA THR A 43 35.29 12.41 8.10
C THR A 43 35.63 13.67 8.88
N GLN A 44 35.03 14.78 8.49
CA GLN A 44 34.94 15.99 9.31
C GLN A 44 33.63 15.90 10.08
N ARG A 45 33.73 15.67 11.39
CA ARG A 45 32.58 15.55 12.27
C ARG A 45 31.96 16.91 12.55
N SER A 46 30.66 16.93 12.81
CA SER A 46 29.95 18.13 13.27
C SER A 46 30.54 18.73 14.57
N SER A 47 31.24 17.94 15.38
CA SER A 47 32.00 18.39 16.55
C SER A 47 33.26 19.21 16.23
N GLY A 48 33.68 19.25 14.96
CA GLY A 48 34.92 19.90 14.51
C GLY A 48 36.14 18.98 14.44
N GLU A 49 36.01 17.71 14.84
CA GLU A 49 37.09 16.72 14.74
C GLU A 49 37.19 16.14 13.32
N SER A 50 38.40 16.05 12.79
CA SER A 50 38.68 15.38 11.51
C SER A 50 39.43 14.06 11.73
N VAL A 51 38.91 12.97 11.18
CA VAL A 51 39.48 11.62 11.35
C VAL A 51 39.58 10.90 10.02
N ALA A 52 40.74 10.33 9.71
CA ALA A 52 40.89 9.40 8.59
C ALA A 52 40.14 8.09 8.88
N ILE A 53 39.19 7.73 8.03
CA ILE A 53 38.31 6.56 8.21
C ILE A 53 38.58 5.44 7.21
N ALA A 54 39.22 5.74 6.09
CA ALA A 54 39.66 4.73 5.12
C ALA A 54 40.84 5.23 4.27
N ARG A 55 41.61 4.28 3.74
CA ARG A 55 42.67 4.52 2.75
C ARG A 55 42.36 3.69 1.51
N ILE A 56 42.31 4.35 0.37
CA ILE A 56 42.09 3.76 -0.95
C ILE A 56 43.43 3.74 -1.68
N THR A 57 43.82 2.56 -2.17
CA THR A 57 45.12 2.34 -2.83
C THR A 57 45.12 2.88 -4.26
N LEU A 58 46.32 3.03 -4.83
CA LEU A 58 46.50 3.48 -6.22
C LEU A 58 45.92 2.51 -7.26
N ASP A 59 45.74 1.24 -6.89
CA ASP A 59 45.14 0.21 -7.75
C ASP A 59 43.62 0.34 -7.89
N ALA A 60 42.97 1.18 -7.08
CA ALA A 60 41.53 1.37 -7.14
C ALA A 60 41.12 2.10 -8.43
N LEU A 61 40.03 1.64 -9.03
CA LEU A 61 39.48 2.28 -10.21
C LEU A 61 38.82 3.62 -9.85
N PRO A 62 38.75 4.57 -10.80
CA PRO A 62 38.08 5.85 -10.57
C PRO A 62 36.64 5.69 -10.05
N ASP A 63 35.87 4.77 -10.61
CA ASP A 63 34.49 4.51 -10.21
C ASP A 63 34.38 3.95 -8.78
N GLU A 64 35.37 3.18 -8.33
CA GLU A 64 35.44 2.66 -6.96
C GLU A 64 35.74 3.78 -5.97
N ILE A 65 36.66 4.69 -6.34
CA ILE A 65 36.98 5.89 -5.55
C ILE A 65 35.75 6.80 -5.45
N GLU A 66 35.05 7.05 -6.56
CA GLU A 66 33.83 7.85 -6.60
C GLU A 66 32.72 7.23 -5.73
N LEU A 67 32.47 5.92 -5.87
CA LEU A 67 31.45 5.23 -5.09
C LEU A 67 31.75 5.29 -3.58
N LEU A 68 33.00 5.05 -3.17
CA LEU A 68 33.40 5.08 -1.76
C LEU A 68 33.33 6.49 -1.18
N SER A 69 33.77 7.49 -1.94
CA SER A 69 33.78 8.88 -1.51
C SER A 69 32.38 9.49 -1.43
N ALA A 70 31.49 9.13 -2.35
CA ALA A 70 30.10 9.58 -2.36
C ALA A 70 29.17 8.73 -1.49
N ALA A 71 29.67 7.70 -0.79
CA ALA A 71 28.83 6.71 -0.12
C ALA A 71 27.85 7.33 0.91
N LEU A 72 28.32 8.25 1.75
CA LEU A 72 27.47 8.90 2.74
C LEU A 72 26.41 9.79 2.09
N ASP A 73 26.81 10.59 1.10
CA ASP A 73 25.90 11.49 0.37
C ASP A 73 24.88 10.73 -0.45
N THR A 74 25.27 9.61 -1.04
CA THR A 74 24.40 8.67 -1.75
C THR A 74 23.29 8.16 -0.84
N VAL A 75 23.62 7.69 0.37
CA VAL A 75 22.61 7.20 1.32
C VAL A 75 21.70 8.34 1.79
N ARG A 76 22.26 9.52 2.08
CA ARG A 76 21.50 10.71 2.48
C ARG A 76 20.58 11.23 1.38
N PHE A 77 20.96 11.09 0.11
CA PHE A 77 20.17 11.52 -1.03
C PHE A 77 19.06 10.52 -1.35
N TYR A 78 19.41 9.25 -1.56
CA TYR A 78 18.45 8.24 -2.02
C TYR A 78 17.48 7.80 -0.92
N GLY A 79 17.89 7.79 0.35
CA GLY A 79 17.02 7.36 1.47
C GLY A 79 15.70 8.16 1.53
N PRO A 80 15.74 9.49 1.68
CA PRO A 80 14.55 10.34 1.66
C PRO A 80 13.78 10.26 0.34
N LEU A 81 14.47 10.12 -0.80
CA LEU A 81 13.82 10.00 -2.10
C LEU A 81 12.93 8.75 -2.17
N VAL A 82 13.46 7.59 -1.75
CA VAL A 82 12.71 6.33 -1.71
C VAL A 82 11.52 6.42 -0.76
N LEU A 83 11.68 7.06 0.40
CA LEU A 83 10.59 7.27 1.35
C LEU A 83 9.46 8.13 0.77
N ARG A 84 9.80 9.24 0.09
CA ARG A 84 8.80 10.09 -0.58
C ARG A 84 8.10 9.38 -1.74
N ALA A 85 8.83 8.56 -2.48
CA ALA A 85 8.24 7.73 -3.54
C ALA A 85 7.25 6.72 -2.95
N ALA A 86 7.62 6.03 -1.87
CA ALA A 86 6.76 5.08 -1.19
C ALA A 86 5.48 5.76 -0.64
N ASP A 87 5.61 6.92 0.01
CA ASP A 87 4.45 7.70 0.47
C ASP A 87 3.52 8.09 -0.69
N THR A 88 4.10 8.55 -1.80
CA THR A 88 3.34 8.91 -3.00
C THR A 88 2.56 7.73 -3.57
N VAL A 89 3.19 6.55 -3.65
CA VAL A 89 2.53 5.33 -4.12
C VAL A 89 1.38 4.94 -3.19
N LEU A 90 1.60 4.94 -1.87
CA LEU A 90 0.57 4.61 -0.89
C LEU A 90 -0.62 5.59 -0.96
N ARG A 91 -0.33 6.88 -1.11
CA ARG A 91 -1.35 7.92 -1.29
C ARG A 91 -2.17 7.71 -2.55
N LEU A 92 -1.52 7.46 -3.69
CA LEU A 92 -2.20 7.20 -4.96
C LEU A 92 -3.09 5.95 -4.87
N GLN A 93 -2.59 4.86 -4.29
CA GLN A 93 -3.39 3.66 -4.06
C GLN A 93 -4.59 3.92 -3.14
N GLY A 94 -4.43 4.76 -2.12
CA GLY A 94 -5.52 5.19 -1.26
C GLY A 94 -6.60 5.96 -2.02
N ILE A 95 -6.20 6.92 -2.86
CA ILE A 95 -7.11 7.71 -3.71
C ILE A 95 -7.84 6.81 -4.71
N GLU A 96 -7.15 5.86 -5.35
CA GLU A 96 -7.78 4.93 -6.29
C GLU A 96 -8.81 4.02 -5.63
N ARG A 97 -8.50 3.50 -4.43
CA ARG A 97 -9.44 2.70 -3.64
C ARG A 97 -10.66 3.52 -3.22
N GLN A 98 -10.44 4.74 -2.73
CA GLN A 98 -11.53 5.66 -2.37
C GLN A 98 -12.40 6.00 -3.57
N LYS A 99 -11.82 6.31 -4.74
CA LYS A 99 -12.57 6.55 -5.98
C LYS A 99 -13.38 5.32 -6.39
N ALA A 100 -12.79 4.12 -6.32
CA ALA A 100 -13.49 2.89 -6.65
C ALA A 100 -14.66 2.64 -5.68
N ASP A 101 -14.47 2.88 -4.38
CA ASP A 101 -15.52 2.71 -3.38
C ASP A 101 -16.59 3.79 -3.47
N ASP A 102 -16.23 5.05 -3.73
CA ASP A 102 -17.18 6.15 -3.95
C ASP A 102 -17.98 5.96 -5.23
N GLN A 103 -17.35 5.48 -6.31
CA GLN A 103 -18.04 5.16 -7.56
C GLN A 103 -19.01 3.99 -7.38
N ARG A 104 -18.60 2.96 -6.62
CA ARG A 104 -19.49 1.85 -6.21
C ARG A 104 -20.64 2.35 -5.32
N ARG A 105 -20.41 3.31 -4.42
CA ARG A 105 -21.47 3.90 -3.58
C ARG A 105 -22.42 4.81 -4.37
N ARG A 106 -21.94 5.47 -5.43
CA ARG A 106 -22.73 6.40 -6.25
C ARG A 106 -23.62 5.72 -7.28
N ASP A 107 -23.24 4.56 -7.81
CA ASP A 107 -24.09 3.81 -8.75
C ASP A 107 -24.71 2.56 -8.09
N PRO A 108 -25.97 2.66 -7.62
CA PRO A 108 -26.63 1.55 -6.94
C PRO A 108 -26.83 0.34 -7.85
N ALA A 109 -26.98 0.54 -9.17
CA ALA A 109 -27.11 -0.56 -10.13
C ALA A 109 -25.81 -1.36 -10.26
N GLN A 110 -24.67 -0.66 -10.27
CA GLN A 110 -23.34 -1.30 -10.32
C GLN A 110 -23.00 -1.98 -8.99
N ARG A 111 -23.31 -1.37 -7.84
CA ARG A 111 -23.18 -2.03 -6.51
C ARG A 111 -24.00 -3.30 -6.45
N ALA A 112 -25.26 -3.26 -6.87
CA ALA A 112 -26.14 -4.43 -6.97
C ALA A 112 -25.51 -5.54 -7.83
N ALA A 113 -24.96 -5.18 -9.00
CA ALA A 113 -24.31 -6.15 -9.89
C ALA A 113 -23.02 -6.76 -9.30
N ILE A 114 -22.25 -5.98 -8.53
CA ILE A 114 -21.06 -6.46 -7.82
C ILE A 114 -21.45 -7.42 -6.69
N LEU A 115 -22.46 -7.07 -5.90
CA LEU A 115 -22.97 -7.93 -4.82
C LEU A 115 -23.47 -9.27 -5.36
N CYS A 116 -24.18 -9.28 -6.50
CA CYS A 116 -24.58 -10.54 -7.14
C CYS A 116 -23.38 -11.42 -7.57
N GLY A 117 -22.17 -10.87 -7.68
CA GLY A 117 -20.94 -11.64 -7.95
C GLY A 117 -20.22 -12.14 -6.69
N ASP A 118 -20.62 -11.72 -5.49
CA ASP A 118 -19.97 -12.11 -4.23
C ASP A 118 -20.65 -13.35 -3.62
N VAL A 119 -19.90 -14.44 -3.47
CA VAL A 119 -20.37 -15.71 -2.87
C VAL A 119 -20.88 -15.52 -1.44
N ARG A 120 -20.38 -14.52 -0.70
CA ARG A 120 -20.87 -14.22 0.65
C ARG A 120 -22.25 -13.60 0.62
N PHE A 121 -22.52 -12.77 -0.38
CA PHE A 121 -23.84 -12.19 -0.60
C PHE A 121 -24.86 -13.28 -1.00
N HIS A 122 -24.43 -14.31 -1.75
CA HIS A 122 -25.29 -15.46 -2.05
C HIS A 122 -25.78 -16.14 -0.77
N ARG A 123 -24.88 -16.45 0.17
CA ARG A 123 -25.22 -17.03 1.48
C ARG A 123 -26.16 -16.15 2.30
N PHE A 124 -25.96 -14.83 2.26
CA PHE A 124 -26.85 -13.89 2.91
C PHE A 124 -28.26 -13.91 2.29
N LEU A 125 -28.37 -13.96 0.96
CA LEU A 125 -29.65 -14.06 0.27
C LEU A 125 -30.37 -15.38 0.58
N GLU A 126 -29.64 -16.50 0.63
CA GLU A 126 -30.17 -17.81 1.03
C GLU A 126 -30.82 -17.75 2.41
N MET A 127 -30.11 -17.20 3.39
CA MET A 127 -30.60 -17.02 4.76
C MET A 127 -31.84 -16.12 4.82
N ARG A 128 -31.82 -14.99 4.11
CA ARG A 128 -32.86 -13.96 4.24
C ARG A 128 -34.20 -14.34 3.59
N SER A 129 -34.17 -15.15 2.54
CA SER A 129 -35.36 -15.42 1.73
C SER A 129 -35.90 -16.85 1.87
N GLY A 130 -35.10 -17.81 2.38
CA GLY A 130 -35.56 -19.19 2.62
C GLY A 130 -35.89 -20.02 1.37
N LEU A 131 -35.82 -19.44 0.16
CA LEU A 131 -36.13 -20.09 -1.13
C LEU A 131 -34.99 -20.99 -1.67
N GLY A 132 -34.24 -21.66 -0.80
CA GLY A 132 -33.14 -22.57 -1.20
C GLY A 132 -31.85 -21.88 -1.67
N PRO A 133 -30.85 -22.65 -2.17
CA PRO A 133 -29.51 -22.18 -2.47
C PRO A 133 -29.44 -21.18 -3.64
N VAL A 134 -28.39 -20.35 -3.65
CA VAL A 134 -28.07 -19.37 -4.71
C VAL A 134 -26.71 -19.79 -5.31
N PRO A 135 -26.72 -20.68 -6.33
CA PRO A 135 -25.50 -21.33 -6.80
C PRO A 135 -24.61 -20.42 -7.66
N ASP A 136 -25.18 -19.38 -8.27
CA ASP A 136 -24.47 -18.52 -9.20
C ASP A 136 -24.97 -17.07 -9.17
N LYS A 137 -24.30 -16.24 -9.96
CA LYS A 137 -24.60 -14.81 -10.10
C LYS A 137 -25.98 -14.54 -10.71
N ALA A 138 -26.48 -15.40 -11.59
CA ALA A 138 -27.78 -15.20 -12.23
C ALA A 138 -28.92 -15.47 -11.24
N ALA A 139 -28.80 -16.53 -10.46
CA ALA A 139 -29.72 -16.83 -9.35
C ALA A 139 -29.72 -15.70 -8.31
N ALA A 140 -28.55 -15.14 -7.98
CA ALA A 140 -28.45 -14.00 -7.08
C ALA A 140 -29.14 -12.75 -7.63
N ASP A 141 -28.99 -12.48 -8.94
CA ASP A 141 -29.62 -11.35 -9.63
C ASP A 141 -31.16 -11.43 -9.63
N THR A 142 -31.71 -12.59 -9.97
CA THR A 142 -33.16 -12.83 -9.94
C THR A 142 -33.72 -12.64 -8.53
N ARG A 143 -32.99 -13.13 -7.52
CA ARG A 143 -33.43 -13.06 -6.12
C ARG A 143 -33.35 -11.65 -5.56
N LEU A 144 -32.28 -10.92 -5.90
CA LEU A 144 -32.14 -9.51 -5.57
C LEU A 144 -33.30 -8.70 -6.17
N LYS A 145 -33.59 -8.91 -7.45
CA LYS A 145 -34.71 -8.24 -8.15
C LYS A 145 -36.05 -8.53 -7.49
N SER A 146 -36.31 -9.79 -7.13
CA SER A 146 -37.53 -10.19 -6.43
C SER A 146 -37.65 -9.52 -5.06
N LEU A 147 -36.57 -9.47 -4.26
CA LEU A 147 -36.57 -8.83 -2.94
C LEU A 147 -36.79 -7.31 -3.01
N LEU A 148 -36.31 -6.68 -4.08
CA LEU A 148 -36.44 -5.24 -4.30
C LEU A 148 -37.71 -4.87 -5.09
N ALA A 149 -38.46 -5.87 -5.58
CA ALA A 149 -39.59 -5.72 -6.48
C ALA A 149 -39.29 -4.83 -7.71
N ILE A 150 -38.15 -5.08 -8.36
CA ILE A 150 -37.70 -4.40 -9.58
C ILE A 150 -37.49 -5.41 -10.71
N SER A 151 -37.61 -4.96 -11.96
CA SER A 151 -37.33 -5.82 -13.13
C SER A 151 -35.88 -5.70 -13.59
N SER A 152 -35.28 -4.53 -13.39
CA SER A 152 -33.90 -4.20 -13.74
C SER A 152 -33.18 -3.48 -12.61
N LYS A 153 -31.88 -3.75 -12.46
CA LYS A 153 -31.01 -3.02 -11.51
C LYS A 153 -30.88 -1.54 -11.86
N THR A 154 -31.11 -1.16 -13.12
CA THR A 154 -31.08 0.25 -13.54
C THR A 154 -32.19 1.06 -12.88
N GLU A 155 -33.32 0.44 -12.51
CA GLU A 155 -34.43 1.09 -11.80
C GLU A 155 -33.98 1.67 -10.45
N LEU A 156 -32.90 1.15 -9.84
CA LEU A 156 -32.33 1.71 -8.61
C LEU A 156 -31.80 3.14 -8.76
N ARG A 157 -31.61 3.63 -9.99
CA ARG A 157 -31.19 5.00 -10.26
C ARG A 157 -32.36 5.99 -10.28
N ASP A 158 -33.53 5.52 -10.71
CA ASP A 158 -34.66 6.37 -11.05
C ASP A 158 -35.83 6.20 -10.07
N ASP A 159 -35.94 5.06 -9.39
CA ASP A 159 -36.93 4.75 -8.36
C ASP A 159 -36.33 4.89 -6.95
N ALA A 160 -36.77 5.93 -6.24
CA ALA A 160 -36.33 6.24 -4.88
C ALA A 160 -36.73 5.17 -3.85
N ASP A 161 -37.87 4.49 -4.03
CA ASP A 161 -38.36 3.46 -3.12
C ASP A 161 -37.61 2.13 -3.34
N ALA A 162 -37.33 1.78 -4.59
CA ALA A 162 -36.42 0.68 -4.91
C ALA A 162 -35.01 0.94 -4.35
N LEU A 163 -34.50 2.17 -4.48
CA LEU A 163 -33.21 2.56 -3.92
C LEU A 163 -33.19 2.50 -2.40
N ALA A 164 -34.26 2.91 -1.72
CA ALA A 164 -34.36 2.83 -0.26
C ALA A 164 -34.34 1.37 0.22
N ARG A 165 -35.10 0.48 -0.44
CA ARG A 165 -35.08 -0.97 -0.16
C ARG A 165 -33.69 -1.57 -0.39
N PHE A 166 -33.01 -1.16 -1.45
CA PHE A 166 -31.66 -1.62 -1.75
C PHE A 166 -30.64 -1.15 -0.70
N ARG A 167 -30.67 0.12 -0.30
CA ARG A 167 -29.78 0.64 0.76
C ARG A 167 -29.99 -0.07 2.08
N LYS A 168 -31.25 -0.38 2.44
CA LYS A 168 -31.56 -1.18 3.62
C LYS A 168 -30.98 -2.60 3.50
N LEU A 169 -31.16 -3.26 2.36
CA LEU A 169 -30.61 -4.58 2.09
C LEU A 169 -29.06 -4.61 2.17
N ASP A 170 -28.39 -3.62 1.57
CA ASP A 170 -26.92 -3.49 1.61
C ASP A 170 -26.42 -3.22 3.05
N SER A 171 -27.14 -2.39 3.81
CA SER A 171 -26.83 -2.15 5.22
C SER A 171 -26.99 -3.41 6.08
N ASP A 172 -28.10 -4.15 5.89
CA ASP A 172 -28.34 -5.42 6.60
C ASP A 172 -27.25 -6.46 6.26
N TYR A 173 -26.80 -6.51 5.00
CA TYR A 173 -25.69 -7.36 4.57
C TYR A 173 -24.38 -6.97 5.23
N GLU A 174 -24.03 -5.68 5.27
CA GLU A 174 -22.82 -5.20 5.93
C GLU A 174 -22.82 -5.47 7.44
N LEU A 175 -23.98 -5.33 8.12
CA LEU A 175 -24.13 -5.66 9.53
C LEU A 175 -23.95 -7.16 9.79
N TRP A 176 -24.61 -8.00 8.98
CA TRP A 176 -24.45 -9.44 9.02
C TRP A 176 -23.00 -9.87 8.77
N TRP A 177 -22.34 -9.26 7.79
CA TRP A 177 -20.94 -9.55 7.44
C TRP A 177 -19.96 -9.18 8.57
N ARG A 178 -20.20 -8.07 9.28
CA ARG A 178 -19.35 -7.62 10.40
C ARG A 178 -19.59 -8.38 11.71
N GLY A 179 -20.49 -9.38 11.71
CA GLY A 179 -20.79 -10.18 12.89
C GLY A 179 -21.60 -9.44 13.95
N ALA A 180 -22.23 -8.31 13.61
CA ALA A 180 -23.23 -7.69 14.47
C ALA A 180 -24.49 -8.55 14.42
N ARG A 181 -24.90 -9.14 15.55
CA ARG A 181 -26.17 -9.88 15.66
C ARG A 181 -27.32 -8.96 15.21
N ILE A 182 -28.07 -9.39 14.20
CA ILE A 182 -29.42 -8.92 13.89
C ILE A 182 -30.38 -9.59 14.88
#